data_AF-A0A3A3ZZC5-F1
#
_entry.id   AF-A0A3A3ZZC5-F1
#
_cell.length_a   1.000
_cell.length_b   1.000
_cell.length_c   1.000
_cell.angle_alpha   90.00
_cell.angle_beta   90.00
_cell.angle_gamma   90.00
#
_symmetry.space_group_name_H-M   'P 1'
#
loop_
_entity.id
_entity.type
_entity.pdbx_description
1 polymer ?
#
loop_
_entity_poly.entity_id
_entity_poly.type
_entity_poly.pdbx_seq_one_letter_code
_entity_poly.pdbx_strand_id
1 'polypeptide(L)'
;MPLTVTPDPTLRGEALYRAALKHIARHPDAWDQYVYRVEKESGVAMCLAGWAATLAGGTWADLDFYGRVWLHAEPEDDPHDIAEAGDLRLVNVHERARRLLGLTATQAEQAFSGWNTWEDLAHLADAYYGPSRTARD
;
A
#
# COMPACT_ATOMS: atom_id res chain seq x y z
N MET A 1 -6.92 -20.68 -5.86
CA MET A 1 -5.49 -20.75 -5.50
C MET A 1 -5.12 -19.41 -4.89
N PRO A 2 -4.41 -19.37 -3.76
CA PRO A 2 -4.08 -18.10 -3.11
C PRO A 2 -3.24 -17.22 -4.05
N LEU A 3 -3.57 -15.93 -4.12
CA LEU A 3 -2.79 -14.93 -4.84
C LEU A 3 -1.37 -14.89 -4.27
N THR A 4 -0.40 -15.35 -5.05
CA THR A 4 1.02 -15.25 -4.67
C THR A 4 1.58 -13.95 -5.21
N VAL A 5 1.84 -12.99 -4.33
CA VAL A 5 2.53 -11.76 -4.67
C VAL A 5 4.01 -11.94 -4.38
N THR A 6 4.86 -11.65 -5.35
CA THR A 6 6.32 -11.58 -5.14
C THR A 6 6.66 -10.15 -4.76
N PRO A 7 7.10 -9.87 -3.53
CA PRO A 7 7.51 -8.53 -3.14
C PRO A 7 8.79 -8.12 -3.86
N ASP A 8 8.90 -6.83 -4.15
CA ASP A 8 10.12 -6.19 -4.63
C ASP A 8 10.45 -5.00 -3.72
N PRO A 9 11.38 -5.17 -2.76
CA PRO A 9 11.72 -4.13 -1.81
C PRO A 9 12.47 -2.95 -2.45
N THR A 10 12.81 -3.01 -3.74
CA THR A 10 13.43 -1.90 -4.47
C THR A 10 12.42 -0.93 -5.06
N LEU A 11 11.15 -1.33 -5.21
CA LEU A 11 10.10 -0.47 -5.75
C LEU A 11 9.80 0.70 -4.80
N ARG A 12 9.87 1.92 -5.32
CA ARG A 12 9.55 3.16 -4.61
C ARG A 12 8.86 4.15 -5.55
N GLY A 13 8.24 5.19 -4.97
CA GLY A 13 7.70 6.31 -5.72
C GLY A 13 6.64 5.90 -6.75
N GLU A 14 6.73 6.51 -7.93
CA GLU A 14 5.89 6.21 -9.09
C GLU A 14 5.87 4.72 -9.45
N ALA A 15 7.03 4.06 -9.48
CA ALA A 15 7.14 2.67 -9.89
C ALA A 15 6.32 1.75 -8.97
N LEU A 16 6.37 2.00 -7.65
CA LEU A 16 5.58 1.26 -6.68
C LEU A 16 4.08 1.57 -6.82
N TYR A 17 3.71 2.85 -6.98
CA TYR A 17 2.31 3.25 -7.15
C TYR A 17 1.69 2.54 -8.36
N ARG A 18 2.37 2.58 -9.51
CA ARG A 18 1.88 1.96 -10.74
C ARG A 18 1.90 0.43 -10.67
N ALA A 19 2.87 -0.16 -9.99
CA ALA A 19 2.86 -1.61 -9.72
C ALA A 19 1.64 -2.02 -8.90
N ALA A 20 1.27 -1.24 -7.88
CA ALA A 20 0.07 -1.47 -7.09
C ALA A 20 -1.21 -1.33 -7.93
N LEU A 21 -1.34 -0.28 -8.75
CA LEU A 21 -2.48 -0.14 -9.66
C LEU A 21 -2.60 -1.29 -10.66
N LYS A 22 -1.47 -1.74 -11.22
CA LYS A 22 -1.41 -2.88 -12.14
C LYS A 22 -1.80 -4.18 -11.44
N HIS A 23 -1.44 -4.34 -10.18
CA HIS A 23 -1.87 -5.49 -9.38
C HIS A 23 -3.38 -5.46 -9.15
N ILE A 24 -3.92 -4.33 -8.68
CA ILE A 24 -5.37 -4.14 -8.47
C ILE A 24 -6.17 -4.40 -9.75
N ALA A 25 -5.73 -3.85 -10.89
CA ALA A 25 -6.41 -4.02 -12.17
C ALA A 25 -6.47 -5.49 -12.63
N ARG A 26 -5.47 -6.31 -12.26
CA ARG A 26 -5.43 -7.74 -12.59
C ARG A 26 -6.20 -8.62 -11.61
N HIS A 27 -6.47 -8.10 -10.41
CA HIS A 27 -7.06 -8.83 -9.29
C HIS A 27 -8.12 -7.96 -8.58
N PRO A 28 -9.22 -7.61 -9.25
CA PRO A 28 -10.22 -6.70 -8.69
C PRO A 28 -10.90 -7.25 -7.42
N ASP A 29 -10.95 -8.57 -7.25
CA ASP A 29 -11.44 -9.24 -6.04
C ASP A 29 -10.53 -9.03 -4.81
N ALA A 30 -9.25 -8.80 -5.08
CA ALA A 30 -8.19 -8.52 -4.10
C ALA A 30 -8.09 -7.03 -3.75
N TRP A 31 -8.95 -6.17 -4.30
CA TRP A 31 -9.00 -4.76 -3.97
C TRP A 31 -10.23 -4.42 -3.13
N ASP A 32 -10.00 -3.68 -2.06
CA ASP A 32 -11.05 -3.05 -1.26
C ASP A 32 -10.48 -1.75 -0.70
N GLN A 33 -10.87 -0.62 -1.31
CA GLN A 33 -10.29 0.66 -0.98
C GLN A 33 -10.61 1.14 0.45
N TYR A 34 -11.65 0.60 1.10
CA TYR A 34 -12.06 1.00 2.45
C TYR A 34 -11.23 0.38 3.57
N VAL A 35 -10.46 -0.66 3.27
CA VAL A 35 -9.72 -1.42 4.27
C VAL A 35 -8.27 -1.60 3.87
N TYR A 36 -7.37 -1.35 4.81
CA TYR A 36 -5.95 -1.57 4.59
C TYR A 36 -5.63 -3.04 4.34
N ARG A 37 -6.25 -3.95 5.10
CA ARG A 37 -6.18 -5.41 4.91
C ARG A 37 -7.37 -6.12 5.50
N VAL A 38 -7.96 -7.02 4.71
CA VAL A 38 -9.02 -7.93 5.15
C VAL A 38 -8.81 -9.30 4.52
N GLU A 39 -9.00 -10.35 5.31
CA GLU A 39 -9.03 -11.72 4.80
C GLU A 39 -10.38 -12.03 4.16
N LYS A 40 -10.35 -12.69 3.02
CA LYS A 40 -11.49 -13.19 2.26
C LYS A 40 -11.29 -14.67 1.99
N GLU A 41 -12.36 -15.37 1.63
CA GLU A 41 -12.27 -16.78 1.21
C GLU A 41 -11.31 -16.97 0.02
N SER A 42 -11.22 -16.00 -0.88
CA SER A 42 -10.34 -16.02 -2.05
C SER A 42 -8.88 -15.61 -1.77
N GLY A 43 -8.56 -15.11 -0.58
CA GLY A 43 -7.24 -14.62 -0.23
C GLY A 43 -7.30 -13.36 0.64
N VAL A 44 -6.51 -12.34 0.30
CA VAL A 44 -6.53 -11.06 1.01
C VAL A 44 -7.01 -9.96 0.07
N ALA A 45 -7.78 -9.01 0.60
CA ALA A 45 -8.08 -7.77 -0.09
C ALA A 45 -7.51 -6.58 0.68
N MET A 46 -7.00 -5.60 -0.07
CA MET A 46 -6.32 -4.43 0.47
C MET A 46 -6.63 -3.21 -0.38
N CYS A 47 -6.58 -2.03 0.24
CA CYS A 47 -6.59 -0.76 -0.47
C CYS A 47 -5.23 -0.49 -1.14
N LEU A 48 -5.11 0.64 -1.82
CA LEU A 48 -3.85 1.06 -2.44
C LEU A 48 -2.67 1.07 -1.46
N ALA A 49 -2.85 1.60 -0.24
CA ALA A 49 -1.79 1.67 0.76
C ALA A 49 -1.33 0.27 1.21
N GLY A 50 -2.28 -0.65 1.44
CA GLY A 50 -1.96 -2.02 1.82
C GLY A 50 -1.24 -2.78 0.71
N TRP A 51 -1.65 -2.62 -0.55
CA TRP A 51 -0.94 -3.20 -1.69
C TRP A 51 0.44 -2.59 -1.89
N ALA A 52 0.60 -1.27 -1.78
CA ALA A 52 1.90 -0.61 -1.90
C ALA A 52 2.88 -1.10 -0.82
N ALA A 53 2.45 -1.19 0.43
CA ALA A 53 3.27 -1.73 1.51
C ALA A 53 3.65 -3.19 1.29
N THR A 54 2.69 -4.03 0.90
CA THR A 54 2.92 -5.46 0.66
C THR A 54 3.87 -5.70 -0.52
N LEU A 55 3.66 -5.00 -1.64
CA LEU A 55 4.52 -5.10 -2.82
C LEU A 55 5.94 -4.62 -2.53
N ALA A 56 6.12 -3.67 -1.62
CA ALA A 56 7.43 -3.21 -1.17
C ALA A 56 8.09 -4.13 -0.11
N GLY A 57 7.49 -5.26 0.24
CA GLY A 57 8.04 -6.22 1.21
C GLY A 57 7.63 -6.00 2.67
N GLY A 58 6.64 -5.14 2.93
CA GLY A 58 6.14 -4.90 4.27
C GLY A 58 5.61 -6.18 4.93
N THR A 59 6.01 -6.41 6.17
CA THR A 59 5.55 -7.56 6.97
C THR A 59 4.43 -7.08 7.90
N TRP A 60 3.22 -7.59 7.69
CA TRP A 60 2.07 -7.27 8.52
C TRP A 60 2.22 -7.86 9.92
N ALA A 61 1.85 -7.08 10.94
CA ALA A 61 1.81 -7.57 12.30
C ALA A 61 0.63 -8.54 12.47
N ASP A 62 0.87 -9.69 13.08
CA ASP A 62 -0.18 -10.64 13.44
C ASP A 62 -0.73 -10.28 14.83
N LEU A 63 -1.57 -9.24 14.84
CA LEU A 63 -2.28 -8.74 16.00
C LEU A 63 -3.77 -8.77 15.68
N ASP A 64 -4.65 -9.09 16.63
CA ASP A 64 -6.09 -9.28 16.41
C ASP A 64 -6.77 -8.15 15.58
N PHE A 65 -7.47 -7.22 16.24
CA PHE A 65 -8.13 -6.12 15.53
C PHE A 65 -7.13 -5.11 14.93
N TYR A 66 -5.89 -5.12 15.44
CA TYR A 66 -4.86 -4.14 15.10
C TYR A 66 -4.00 -4.55 13.89
N GLY A 67 -3.84 -5.83 13.58
CA GLY A 67 -2.98 -6.32 12.50
C GLY A 67 -3.41 -5.91 11.10
N ARG A 68 -4.61 -5.31 10.97
CA ARG A 68 -5.13 -4.76 9.73
C ARG A 68 -4.55 -3.39 9.36
N VAL A 69 -3.90 -2.69 10.30
CA VAL A 69 -3.36 -1.33 10.08
C VAL A 69 -1.88 -1.18 10.45
N TRP A 70 -1.27 -2.22 11.03
CA TRP A 70 0.10 -2.19 11.51
C TRP A 70 1.00 -3.16 10.74
N LEU A 71 2.20 -2.69 10.43
CA LEU A 71 3.31 -3.48 9.92
C LEU A 71 4.38 -3.56 11.00
N HIS A 72 5.25 -4.57 10.94
CA HIS A 72 6.51 -4.52 11.67
C HIS A 72 7.37 -3.37 11.15
N ALA A 73 7.86 -2.54 12.08
CA ALA A 73 8.72 -1.41 11.76
C ALA A 73 10.06 -1.89 11.20
N GLU A 74 10.59 -1.14 10.23
CA GLU A 74 11.90 -1.34 9.63
C GLU A 74 12.89 -0.29 10.18
N PRO A 75 14.22 -0.53 10.11
CA PRO A 75 15.22 0.43 10.55
C PRO A 75 15.09 1.82 9.90
N GLU A 76 14.56 1.89 8.67
CA GLU A 76 14.39 3.10 7.88
C GLU A 76 13.08 3.86 8.16
N ASP A 77 12.21 3.35 9.02
CA ASP A 77 11.01 4.08 9.43
C ASP A 77 11.36 5.25 10.36
N ASP A 78 10.57 6.31 10.27
CA ASP A 78 10.69 7.46 11.16
C ASP A 78 10.41 7.01 12.61
N PRO A 79 11.34 7.22 13.56
CA PRO A 79 11.10 6.89 14.96
C PRO A 79 9.84 7.51 15.56
N HIS A 80 9.37 8.64 15.02
CA HIS A 80 8.14 9.30 15.45
C HIS A 80 6.87 8.58 15.00
N ASP A 81 6.95 7.75 13.95
CA ASP A 81 5.83 6.96 13.42
C ASP A 81 5.78 5.54 14.01
N ILE A 82 6.75 5.18 14.87
CA ILE A 82 6.87 3.85 15.47
C ILE A 82 6.10 3.79 16.79
N ALA A 83 5.17 2.83 16.88
CA ALA A 83 4.50 2.44 18.10
C ALA A 83 5.21 1.22 18.73
N GLU A 84 5.41 1.26 20.05
CA GLU A 84 5.93 0.12 20.82
C GLU A 84 4.78 -0.62 21.52
N ALA A 85 4.71 -1.93 21.33
CA ALA A 85 3.70 -2.80 21.94
C ALA A 85 4.35 -4.09 22.46
N GLY A 86 4.81 -4.07 23.71
CA GLY A 86 5.64 -5.13 24.25
C GLY A 86 7.00 -5.17 23.52
N ASP A 87 7.40 -6.34 23.03
CA ASP A 87 8.63 -6.51 22.25
C ASP A 87 8.46 -6.16 20.76
N LEU A 88 7.27 -5.69 20.35
CA LEU A 88 6.97 -5.34 18.97
C LEU A 88 7.21 -3.86 18.71
N ARG A 89 7.87 -3.58 17.59
CA ARG A 89 7.98 -2.25 16.98
C ARG A 89 7.10 -2.23 15.74
N LEU A 90 6.12 -1.35 15.72
CA LEU A 90 5.08 -1.32 14.72
C LEU A 90 5.05 0.04 14.02
N VAL A 91 4.76 0.06 12.73
CA VAL A 91 4.52 1.28 11.96
C VAL A 91 3.15 1.23 11.31
N ASN A 92 2.46 2.36 11.28
CA ASN A 92 1.15 2.44 10.64
C ASN A 92 1.32 2.25 9.12
N VAL A 93 0.50 1.40 8.52
CA VAL A 93 0.56 1.13 7.07
C VAL A 93 0.36 2.40 6.23
N HIS A 94 -0.45 3.36 6.72
CA HIS A 94 -0.65 4.65 6.08
C HIS A 94 0.68 5.40 5.95
N GLU A 95 1.42 5.54 7.04
CA GLU A 95 2.70 6.26 7.07
C GLU A 95 3.76 5.56 6.24
N ARG A 96 3.86 4.23 6.37
CA ARG A 96 4.78 3.43 5.57
C ARG A 96 4.48 3.58 4.08
N ALA A 97 3.22 3.44 3.66
CA ALA A 97 2.85 3.56 2.26
C ALA A 97 3.08 4.98 1.73
N ARG A 98 2.72 6.03 2.48
CA ARG A 98 2.99 7.43 2.13
C ARG A 98 4.47 7.65 1.83
N ARG A 99 5.35 7.21 2.75
CA ARG A 99 6.81 7.31 2.59
C ARG A 99 7.32 6.54 1.38
N LEU A 100 6.91 5.27 1.23
CA LEU A 100 7.36 4.41 0.13
C LEU A 100 6.95 4.94 -1.24
N LEU A 101 5.76 5.54 -1.34
CA LEU A 101 5.26 6.19 -2.54
C LEU A 101 5.83 7.60 -2.74
N GLY A 102 6.53 8.18 -1.76
CA GLY A 102 7.05 9.54 -1.87
C GLY A 102 5.95 10.60 -1.93
N LEU A 103 4.81 10.34 -1.28
CA LEU A 103 3.68 11.26 -1.23
C LEU A 103 3.85 12.26 -0.08
N THR A 104 3.40 13.49 -0.32
CA THR A 104 3.09 14.43 0.78
C THR A 104 1.90 13.94 1.58
N ALA A 105 1.69 14.50 2.79
CA ALA A 105 0.53 14.17 3.62
C ALA A 105 -0.80 14.38 2.88
N THR A 106 -0.97 15.53 2.23
CA THR A 106 -2.18 15.84 1.44
C THR A 106 -2.39 14.87 0.28
N GLN A 107 -1.32 14.50 -0.45
CA GLN A 107 -1.45 13.52 -1.53
C GLN A 107 -1.81 12.13 -1.01
N ALA A 108 -1.31 11.74 0.15
CA ALA A 108 -1.64 10.47 0.80
C ALA A 108 -3.10 10.45 1.28
N GLU A 109 -3.59 11.51 1.92
CA GLU A 109 -5.00 11.64 2.29
C GLU A 109 -5.92 11.47 1.07
N GLN A 110 -5.56 12.11 -0.05
CA GLN A 110 -6.27 11.99 -1.31
C GLN A 110 -6.19 10.57 -1.89
N ALA A 111 -5.00 9.98 -1.98
CA ALA A 111 -4.79 8.66 -2.59
C ALA A 111 -5.37 7.50 -1.76
N PHE A 112 -5.35 7.63 -0.44
CA PHE A 112 -5.76 6.58 0.49
C PHE A 112 -7.21 6.73 0.96
N SER A 113 -7.95 7.71 0.42
CA SER A 113 -9.39 7.81 0.63
C SER A 113 -10.10 6.52 0.25
N GLY A 114 -10.96 6.02 1.14
CA GLY A 114 -11.80 4.85 0.92
C GLY A 114 -12.79 5.00 -0.24
N TRP A 115 -13.06 6.24 -0.64
CA TRP A 115 -14.04 6.59 -1.68
C TRP A 115 -13.47 6.58 -3.09
N ASN A 116 -12.16 6.38 -3.25
CA ASN A 116 -11.55 6.37 -4.57
C ASN A 116 -11.98 5.13 -5.37
N THR A 117 -12.41 5.37 -6.59
CA THR A 117 -12.50 4.34 -7.62
C THR A 117 -11.11 4.00 -8.18
N TRP A 118 -11.00 2.96 -9.00
CA TRP A 118 -9.72 2.62 -9.63
C TRP A 118 -9.28 3.73 -10.59
N GLU A 119 -10.23 4.31 -11.33
CA GLU A 119 -10.04 5.42 -12.23
C GLU A 119 -9.51 6.66 -11.48
N ASP A 120 -10.05 6.96 -10.30
CA ASP A 120 -9.55 8.06 -9.46
C ASP A 120 -8.09 7.83 -9.08
N LEU A 121 -7.73 6.62 -8.64
CA LEU A 121 -6.36 6.29 -8.27
C LEU A 121 -5.39 6.38 -9.45
N ALA A 122 -5.84 6.03 -10.66
CA ALA A 122 -5.07 6.16 -11.89
C ALA A 122 -4.84 7.64 -12.26
N HIS A 123 -5.87 8.47 -12.17
CA HIS A 123 -5.75 9.92 -12.38
C HIS A 123 -4.83 10.58 -11.36
N LEU A 124 -4.91 10.17 -10.08
CA LEU A 124 -4.01 10.66 -9.03
C LEU A 124 -2.55 10.28 -9.31
N ALA A 125 -2.29 9.06 -9.80
CA ALA A 125 -0.94 8.66 -10.19
C ALA A 125 -0.37 9.61 -11.26
N ASP A 126 -1.17 9.94 -12.27
CA ASP A 126 -0.74 10.86 -13.32
C ASP A 126 -0.60 12.31 -12.83
N ALA A 127 -1.43 12.74 -11.89
CA ALA A 127 -1.32 14.06 -11.27
C ALA A 127 -0.05 14.19 -10.43
N TYR A 128 0.37 13.13 -9.72
CA TYR A 128 1.50 13.19 -8.79
C TYR A 128 2.85 12.94 -9.46
N TYR A 129 2.89 12.07 -10.46
CA TYR A 129 4.14 11.64 -11.09
C TYR A 129 4.25 12.03 -12.57
N GLY A 130 3.19 12.65 -13.12
CA GLY A 130 3.06 12.90 -14.56
C GLY A 130 2.45 11.69 -15.28
N PRO A 131 2.06 11.87 -16.56
CA PRO A 131 1.43 10.80 -17.33
C PRO A 131 2.38 9.61 -17.49
N SER A 132 1.82 8.40 -17.42
CA SER A 132 2.56 7.16 -17.69
C SER A 132 3.29 7.26 -19.03
N ARG A 133 4.62 7.27 -19.00
CA ARG A 133 5.46 7.14 -20.19
C ARG A 133 5.54 5.67 -20.58
N THR A 134 4.39 5.02 -20.79
CA THR A 134 4.40 3.73 -21.48
C THR A 134 4.92 4.00 -22.88
N ALA A 135 6.03 3.34 -23.20
CA ALA A 135 6.73 3.46 -24.47
C ALA A 135 5.73 3.40 -25.62
N ARG A 136 5.88 4.32 -26.57
CA ARG A 136 5.41 4.06 -27.93
C ARG A 136 6.15 2.81 -28.38
N ASP A 137 5.48 1.67 -28.36
CA ASP A 137 5.85 0.50 -29.14
C ASP A 137 5.62 0.79 -30.63
#